data_AF-A0A537D7L4-F1
#
_entry.id   AF-A0A537D7L4-F1
#
_cell.length_a   1.000
_cell.length_b   1.000
_cell.length_c   1.000
_cell.angle_alpha   90.00
_cell.angle_beta   90.00
_cell.angle_gamma   90.00
#
_symmetry.space_group_name_H-M   'P 1'
#
loop_
_entity.id
_entity.type
_entity.pdbx_description
1 polymer ?
#
loop_
_entity_poly.entity_id
_entity_poly.type
_entity_poly.pdbx_seq_one_letter_code
_entity_poly.pdbx_strand_id
1 'polypeptide(L)'
;MDLLWLVLGLVLAAILAIVVLVALPWYRKHGIEQARASLKEVPSVLTRIENSLEPYLSSKEYLPERVARPLRSEIQTLAELTLPVLGKSVRRAHDVAMRKDFESMTTAANQLRQKLVGHNHQYVQRSISEHSKLLVDELKLDAAQREATVRDDERNLVVAAAGSGKTRTLIARVRYLMERGVAPTNILAITFTNKATEEMEDRLKQMSVPVADQGSDGVTVSTLHALGKRIVQAATPGPLSIADEHWTNSLVAGVLRDAREGRDLQLSNLYVNAILNFHRDLDERTPALGVDLTYRTRRGEEVRSIGERIIADFLLTHQVPYKYEATASWAQVGAGRSAYHPDFTLLDTGACIEYWGVDRAGNVPGNWSTSSTDYGKGMAWKRGEFSRTGKKLIEFYDYERREGTLEE
;
A
#
# COMPACT_ATOMS: atom_id res chain seq x y z
N MET A 1 -4.93 -68.80 -24.29
CA MET A 1 -4.89 -67.59 -23.44
C MET A 1 -3.75 -67.64 -22.43
N ASP A 2 -3.30 -68.81 -21.97
CA ASP A 2 -2.32 -68.93 -20.87
C ASP A 2 -0.89 -68.50 -21.21
N LEU A 3 -0.42 -68.69 -22.45
CA LEU A 3 0.95 -68.35 -22.83
C LEU A 3 1.23 -66.84 -22.78
N LEU A 4 0.23 -66.02 -23.11
CA LEU A 4 0.36 -64.56 -23.17
C LEU A 4 0.42 -63.95 -21.76
N TRP A 5 -0.35 -64.49 -20.81
CA TRP A 5 -0.28 -64.13 -19.39
C TRP A 5 1.03 -64.59 -18.74
N LEU A 6 1.57 -65.74 -19.15
CA LEU A 6 2.83 -66.26 -18.64
C LEU A 6 4.02 -65.41 -19.12
N VAL A 7 4.02 -64.99 -20.39
CA VAL A 7 5.02 -64.06 -20.94
C VAL A 7 4.90 -62.67 -20.31
N LEU A 8 3.68 -62.14 -20.11
CA LEU A 8 3.48 -60.85 -19.45
C LEU A 8 3.96 -60.88 -17.99
N GLY A 9 3.69 -61.97 -17.28
CA GLY A 9 4.15 -62.20 -15.91
C GLY A 9 5.67 -62.27 -15.79
N LEU A 10 6.34 -62.93 -16.75
CA LEU A 10 7.81 -63.00 -16.81
C LEU A 10 8.45 -61.64 -17.12
N VAL A 11 7.85 -60.83 -17.99
CA VAL A 11 8.32 -59.47 -18.30
C VAL A 11 8.16 -58.55 -17.09
N LEU A 12 7.02 -58.60 -16.40
CA LEU A 12 6.80 -57.87 -15.15
C LEU A 12 7.78 -58.29 -14.05
N ALA A 13 8.03 -59.59 -13.90
CA ALA A 13 9.02 -60.11 -12.95
C ALA A 13 10.45 -59.65 -13.29
N ALA A 14 10.82 -59.61 -14.58
CA ALA A 14 12.12 -59.13 -15.05
C ALA A 14 12.30 -57.61 -14.82
N ILE A 15 11.27 -56.80 -15.07
CA ILE A 15 11.29 -55.36 -14.78
C ILE A 15 11.40 -55.12 -13.27
N LEU A 16 10.63 -55.85 -12.46
CA LEU A 16 10.72 -55.79 -11.00
C LEU A 16 12.12 -56.19 -10.53
N ALA A 17 12.72 -57.24 -11.11
CA ALA A 17 14.07 -57.66 -10.82
C ALA A 17 15.11 -56.60 -11.19
N ILE A 18 14.99 -55.93 -12.34
CA ILE A 18 15.89 -54.82 -12.74
C ILE A 18 15.74 -53.63 -11.80
N VAL A 19 14.51 -53.27 -11.43
CA VAL A 19 14.26 -52.19 -10.47
C VAL A 19 14.86 -52.52 -9.11
N VAL A 20 14.71 -53.76 -8.62
CA VAL A 20 15.19 -54.20 -7.31
C VAL A 20 16.70 -54.43 -7.28
N LEU A 21 17.29 -55.00 -8.33
CA LEU A 21 18.70 -55.40 -8.39
C LEU A 21 19.63 -54.31 -8.93
N VAL A 22 19.12 -53.37 -9.74
CA VAL A 22 19.96 -52.37 -10.43
C VAL A 22 19.53 -50.95 -10.09
N ALA A 23 18.27 -50.58 -10.32
CA ALA A 23 17.84 -49.18 -10.14
C ALA A 23 17.80 -48.77 -8.66
N LEU A 24 17.28 -49.62 -7.76
CA LEU A 24 17.25 -49.34 -6.32
C LEU A 24 18.66 -49.21 -5.72
N PRO A 25 19.61 -50.14 -5.98
CA PRO A 25 20.98 -50.02 -5.47
C PRO A 25 21.71 -48.81 -6.04
N TRP A 26 21.53 -48.51 -7.33
CA TRP A 26 22.10 -47.32 -7.95
C TRP A 26 21.54 -46.03 -7.33
N TYR A 27 20.22 -45.91 -7.20
CA TYR A 27 19.57 -44.77 -6.57
C TYR A 27 20.00 -44.60 -5.10
N ARG A 28 20.14 -45.71 -4.36
CA ARG A 28 20.66 -45.71 -2.98
C ARG A 28 22.10 -45.22 -2.93
N LYS A 29 22.98 -45.74 -3.78
CA LYS A 29 24.39 -45.35 -3.83
C LYS A 29 24.55 -43.87 -4.17
N HIS A 30 23.84 -43.40 -5.18
CA HIS A 30 23.88 -41.99 -5.57
C HIS A 30 23.35 -41.07 -4.46
N GLY A 31 22.25 -41.45 -3.79
CA GLY A 31 21.72 -40.71 -2.64
C GLY A 31 22.65 -40.70 -1.42
N ILE A 32 23.49 -41.73 -1.22
CA ILE A 32 24.52 -41.77 -0.18
C ILE A 32 25.70 -40.86 -0.53
N GLU A 33 26.15 -40.87 -1.80
CA GLU A 33 27.24 -40.01 -2.26
C GLU A 33 26.85 -38.52 -2.20
N GLN A 34 25.64 -38.17 -2.64
CA GLN A 34 25.11 -36.83 -2.47
C GLN A 34 25.02 -36.43 -1.00
N ALA A 35 24.52 -37.32 -0.13
CA ALA A 35 24.46 -37.03 1.30
C ALA A 35 25.84 -36.82 1.92
N ARG A 36 26.85 -37.60 1.49
CA ARG A 36 28.24 -37.44 1.93
C ARG A 36 28.84 -36.12 1.46
N ALA A 37 28.56 -35.69 0.24
CA ALA A 37 28.98 -34.38 -0.26
C ALA A 37 28.32 -33.25 0.55
N SER A 38 26.99 -33.29 0.74
CA SER A 38 26.27 -32.28 1.51
C SER A 38 26.72 -32.20 2.98
N LEU A 39 27.06 -33.34 3.61
CA LEU A 39 27.56 -33.35 4.99
C LEU A 39 28.92 -32.65 5.14
N LYS A 40 29.76 -32.62 4.10
CA LYS A 40 31.03 -31.89 4.15
C LYS A 40 30.84 -30.38 4.23
N GLU A 41 29.71 -29.87 3.76
CA GLU A 41 29.39 -28.43 3.80
C GLU A 41 28.78 -28.00 5.15
N VAL A 42 28.18 -28.93 5.92
CA VAL A 42 27.50 -28.59 7.18
C VAL A 42 28.44 -27.95 8.23
N PRO A 43 29.68 -28.43 8.45
CA PRO A 43 30.59 -27.81 9.41
C PRO A 43 30.88 -26.33 9.12
N SER A 44 31.06 -25.94 7.85
CA SER A 44 31.35 -24.55 7.49
C SER A 44 30.17 -23.63 7.83
N VAL A 45 28.94 -24.11 7.63
CA VAL A 45 27.71 -23.44 8.02
C VAL A 45 27.63 -23.28 9.53
N LEU A 46 27.85 -24.36 10.29
CA LEU A 46 27.82 -24.33 11.76
C LEU A 46 28.86 -23.37 12.34
N THR A 47 30.10 -23.43 11.86
CA THR A 47 31.19 -22.54 12.30
C THR A 47 30.88 -21.09 11.96
N ARG A 48 30.29 -20.79 10.79
CA ARG A 48 29.87 -19.43 10.46
C ARG A 48 28.81 -18.91 11.42
N ILE A 49 27.79 -19.72 11.73
CA ILE A 49 26.73 -19.35 12.67
C ILE A 49 27.32 -19.12 14.07
N GLU A 50 28.17 -20.03 14.54
CA GLU A 50 28.85 -19.92 15.83
C GLU A 50 29.69 -18.65 15.93
N ASN A 51 30.55 -18.38 14.93
CA ASN A 51 31.36 -17.16 14.89
C ASN A 51 30.51 -15.88 14.86
N SER A 52 29.32 -15.93 14.28
CA SER A 52 28.40 -14.78 14.26
C SER A 52 27.71 -14.56 15.61
N LEU A 53 27.54 -15.61 16.41
CA LEU A 53 26.94 -15.55 17.74
C LEU A 53 27.95 -15.23 18.85
N GLU A 54 29.19 -15.72 18.70
CA GLU A 54 30.21 -15.68 19.74
C GLU A 54 30.45 -14.29 20.37
N PRO A 55 30.48 -13.18 19.61
CA PRO A 55 30.63 -11.85 20.20
C PRO A 55 29.54 -11.50 21.21
N TYR A 56 28.31 -11.97 20.99
CA TYR A 56 27.15 -11.71 21.85
C TYR A 56 27.05 -12.69 23.01
N LEU A 57 27.41 -13.96 22.77
CA LEU A 57 27.41 -14.99 23.82
C LEU A 57 28.49 -14.71 24.87
N SER A 58 29.69 -14.34 24.44
CA SER A 58 30.84 -14.08 25.32
C SER A 58 30.66 -12.80 26.14
N SER A 59 30.27 -11.70 25.49
CA SER A 59 29.99 -10.42 26.16
C SER A 59 28.67 -10.43 26.94
N LYS A 60 27.80 -11.42 26.67
CA LYS A 60 26.42 -11.48 27.13
C LYS A 60 25.58 -10.28 26.69
N GLU A 61 25.98 -9.54 25.66
CA GLU A 61 25.22 -8.42 25.11
C GLU A 61 23.96 -8.89 24.38
N TYR A 62 22.99 -8.00 24.22
CA TYR A 62 21.75 -8.29 23.48
C TYR A 62 22.09 -8.64 22.02
N LEU A 63 21.47 -9.70 21.48
CA LEU A 63 21.63 -10.09 20.08
C LEU A 63 20.59 -9.35 19.21
N PRO A 64 20.98 -8.37 18.37
CA PRO A 64 20.03 -7.59 17.59
C PRO A 64 19.27 -8.44 16.57
N GLU A 65 18.01 -8.12 16.28
CA GLU A 65 17.19 -8.94 15.38
C GLU A 65 17.73 -8.94 13.94
N ARG A 66 18.46 -7.90 13.54
CA ARG A 66 19.20 -7.84 12.26
C ARG A 66 20.20 -9.00 12.12
N VAL A 67 20.80 -9.44 13.22
CA VAL A 67 21.74 -10.57 13.28
C VAL A 67 21.01 -11.87 13.59
N ALA A 68 20.10 -11.86 14.57
CA ALA A 68 19.39 -13.07 15.01
C ALA A 68 18.53 -13.69 13.90
N ARG A 69 17.84 -12.87 13.10
CA ARG A 69 16.84 -13.34 12.12
C ARG A 69 17.45 -14.19 11.00
N PRO A 70 18.52 -13.76 10.29
CA PRO A 70 19.18 -14.61 9.30
C PRO A 70 19.70 -15.92 9.91
N LEU A 71 20.36 -15.86 11.06
CA LEU A 71 20.91 -17.03 11.75
C LEU A 71 19.81 -18.02 12.18
N ARG A 72 18.65 -17.50 12.62
CA ARG A 72 17.48 -18.32 12.98
C ARG A 72 16.94 -19.07 11.78
N SER A 73 16.77 -18.37 10.65
CA SER A 73 16.32 -18.99 9.40
C SER A 73 17.29 -20.07 8.93
N GLU A 74 18.59 -19.80 9.02
CA GLU A 74 19.64 -20.70 8.58
C GLU A 74 19.72 -21.95 9.46
N ILE A 75 19.77 -21.78 10.78
CA ILE A 75 19.83 -22.91 11.72
C ILE A 75 18.54 -23.74 11.70
N GLN A 76 17.39 -23.10 11.49
CA GLN A 76 16.11 -23.79 11.35
C GLN A 76 16.07 -24.61 10.07
N THR A 77 16.50 -24.05 8.94
CA THR A 77 16.61 -24.79 7.66
C THR A 77 17.54 -25.98 7.82
N LEU A 78 18.70 -25.78 8.45
CA LEU A 78 19.67 -26.85 8.68
C LEU A 78 19.09 -27.97 9.58
N ALA A 79 18.51 -27.61 10.72
CA ALA A 79 18.04 -28.56 11.73
C ALA A 79 16.72 -29.26 11.36
N GLU A 80 15.79 -28.56 10.71
CA GLU A 80 14.43 -29.07 10.45
C GLU A 80 14.24 -29.60 9.02
N LEU A 81 15.06 -29.16 8.06
CA LEU A 81 14.94 -29.58 6.65
C LEU A 81 16.15 -30.39 6.19
N THR A 82 17.36 -29.82 6.27
CA THR A 82 18.56 -30.43 5.67
C THR A 82 19.01 -31.69 6.42
N LEU A 83 19.27 -31.60 7.73
CA LEU A 83 19.76 -32.73 8.51
C LEU A 83 18.78 -33.92 8.54
N PRO A 84 17.46 -33.75 8.69
CA PRO A 84 16.51 -34.87 8.66
C PRO A 84 16.50 -35.63 7.32
N VAL A 85 16.66 -34.92 6.19
CA VAL A 85 16.76 -35.52 4.86
C VAL A 85 18.06 -36.33 4.74
N LEU A 86 19.19 -35.75 5.14
CA LEU A 86 20.50 -36.41 5.11
C LEU A 86 20.52 -37.66 6.02
N GLY A 87 19.87 -37.58 7.18
CA GLY A 87 19.78 -38.70 8.13
C GLY A 87 19.16 -39.97 7.53
N LYS A 88 18.24 -39.86 6.57
CA LYS A 88 17.67 -41.02 5.85
C LYS A 88 18.73 -41.77 5.03
N SER A 89 19.59 -41.03 4.33
CA SER A 89 20.69 -41.60 3.53
C SER A 89 21.82 -42.11 4.40
N VAL A 90 22.20 -41.37 5.46
CA VAL A 90 23.22 -41.76 6.45
C VAL A 90 22.88 -43.09 7.12
N ARG A 91 21.62 -43.29 7.54
CA ARG A 91 21.18 -44.56 8.13
C ARG A 91 21.35 -45.74 7.16
N ARG A 92 21.13 -45.52 5.86
CA ARG A 92 21.25 -46.56 4.80
C ARG A 92 22.69 -46.85 4.37
N ALA A 93 23.62 -45.93 4.60
CA ALA A 93 25.01 -46.01 4.13
C ALA A 93 25.87 -47.09 4.82
N HIS A 94 25.46 -47.59 5.99
CA HIS A 94 26.25 -48.53 6.83
C HIS A 94 27.70 -48.05 7.11
N ASP A 95 27.93 -46.74 7.08
CA ASP A 95 29.20 -46.09 7.36
C ASP A 95 29.18 -45.51 8.78
N VAL A 96 30.01 -46.07 9.67
CA VAL A 96 30.07 -45.70 11.09
C VAL A 96 30.62 -44.28 11.28
N ALA A 97 31.63 -43.89 10.51
CA ALA A 97 32.22 -42.55 10.61
C ALA A 97 31.22 -41.48 10.17
N MET A 98 30.56 -41.70 9.02
CA MET A 98 29.52 -40.80 8.52
C MET A 98 28.35 -40.65 9.49
N ARG A 99 27.95 -41.73 10.18
CA ARG A 99 26.90 -41.67 11.22
C ARG A 99 27.34 -40.83 12.42
N LYS A 100 28.56 -41.02 12.91
CA LYS A 100 29.11 -40.24 14.03
C LYS A 100 29.21 -38.75 13.70
N ASP A 101 29.70 -38.41 12.50
CA ASP A 101 29.80 -37.02 12.05
C ASP A 101 28.40 -36.37 11.96
N PHE A 102 27.43 -37.09 11.39
CA PHE A 102 26.04 -36.63 11.31
C PHE A 102 25.41 -36.38 12.68
N GLU A 103 25.61 -37.29 13.63
CA GLU A 103 25.11 -37.13 15.01
C GLU A 103 25.76 -35.93 15.72
N SER A 104 27.07 -35.75 15.54
CA SER A 104 27.80 -34.59 16.06
C SER A 104 27.28 -33.27 15.49
N MET A 105 27.12 -33.19 14.16
CA MET A 105 26.59 -32.00 13.47
C MET A 105 25.15 -31.69 13.90
N THR A 106 24.32 -32.73 14.06
CA THR A 106 22.93 -32.56 14.53
C THR A 106 22.88 -32.05 15.96
N THR A 107 23.74 -32.56 16.83
CA THR A 107 23.87 -32.09 18.21
C THR A 107 24.32 -30.63 18.25
N ALA A 108 25.36 -30.28 17.49
CA ALA A 108 25.86 -28.90 17.39
C ALA A 108 24.79 -27.94 16.86
N ALA A 109 24.06 -28.32 15.80
CA ALA A 109 22.98 -27.51 15.23
C ALA A 109 21.88 -27.22 16.27
N ASN A 110 21.47 -28.25 17.02
CA ASN A 110 20.44 -28.11 18.06
C ASN A 110 20.92 -27.23 19.24
N GLN A 111 22.18 -27.36 19.65
CA GLN A 111 22.77 -26.52 20.69
C GLN A 111 22.84 -25.05 20.26
N LEU A 112 23.28 -24.76 19.04
CA LEU A 112 23.30 -23.40 18.49
C LEU A 112 21.89 -22.82 18.40
N ARG A 113 20.91 -23.61 17.95
CA ARG A 113 19.50 -23.20 17.92
C ARG A 113 18.99 -22.83 19.33
N GLN A 114 19.30 -23.65 20.34
CA GLN A 114 18.88 -23.39 21.71
C GLN A 114 19.53 -22.12 22.28
N LYS A 115 20.85 -21.93 22.05
CA LYS A 115 21.57 -20.71 22.43
C LYS A 115 20.92 -19.49 21.78
N LEU A 116 20.69 -19.52 20.47
CA LEU A 116 20.08 -18.43 19.71
C LEU A 116 18.68 -18.04 20.24
N VAL A 117 17.82 -19.02 20.53
CA VAL A 117 16.45 -18.76 21.02
C VAL A 117 16.46 -18.24 22.46
N GLY A 118 17.33 -18.77 23.32
CA GLY A 118 17.36 -18.45 24.74
C GLY A 118 18.12 -17.16 25.10
N HIS A 119 19.09 -16.74 24.27
CA HIS A 119 20.04 -15.68 24.61
C HIS A 119 19.37 -14.35 24.98
N ASN A 120 18.52 -13.80 24.10
CA ASN A 120 17.86 -12.52 24.36
C ASN A 120 16.90 -12.59 25.55
N HIS A 121 16.25 -13.73 25.77
CA HIS A 121 15.41 -13.92 26.96
C HIS A 121 16.25 -13.86 28.23
N GLN A 122 17.41 -14.52 28.27
CA GLN A 122 18.34 -14.47 29.39
C GLN A 122 18.88 -13.05 29.62
N TYR A 123 19.22 -12.33 28.54
CA TYR A 123 19.61 -10.92 28.62
C TYR A 123 18.53 -10.07 29.30
N VAL A 124 17.28 -10.20 28.85
CA VAL A 124 16.13 -9.44 29.37
C VAL A 124 15.92 -9.73 30.86
N GLN A 125 15.89 -11.01 31.25
CA GLN A 125 15.68 -11.37 32.66
C GLN A 125 16.80 -10.87 33.56
N ARG A 126 18.05 -10.99 33.11
CA ARG A 126 19.21 -10.45 33.82
C ARG A 126 19.13 -8.94 33.97
N SER A 127 18.83 -8.22 32.89
CA SER A 127 18.70 -6.76 32.89
C SER A 127 17.58 -6.29 33.83
N ILE A 128 16.44 -7.00 33.85
CA ILE A 128 15.34 -6.71 34.80
C ILE A 128 15.81 -6.91 36.24
N SER A 129 16.57 -7.97 36.52
CA SER A 129 17.09 -8.26 37.86
C SER A 129 18.12 -7.22 38.32
N GLU A 130 19.07 -6.86 37.45
CA GLU A 130 20.13 -5.87 37.71
C GLU A 130 19.55 -4.48 37.98
N HIS A 131 18.47 -4.11 37.28
CA HIS A 131 17.78 -2.83 37.41
C HIS A 131 16.45 -2.91 38.18
N SER A 132 16.30 -3.91 39.05
CA SER A 132 15.03 -4.20 39.75
C SER A 132 14.56 -3.04 40.63
N LYS A 133 15.47 -2.32 41.28
CA LYS A 133 15.15 -1.13 42.07
C LYS A 133 14.38 -0.08 41.26
N LEU A 134 14.90 0.29 40.08
CA LEU A 134 14.24 1.26 39.19
C LEU A 134 12.92 0.70 38.65
N LEU A 135 12.95 -0.52 38.10
CA LEU A 135 11.85 -1.06 37.29
C LEU A 135 10.69 -1.60 38.14
N VAL A 136 10.98 -2.15 39.32
CA VAL A 136 10.01 -2.83 40.20
C VAL A 136 9.63 -1.95 41.38
N ASP A 137 10.61 -1.40 42.10
CA ASP A 137 10.33 -0.73 43.37
C ASP A 137 9.90 0.73 43.15
N GLU A 138 10.67 1.47 42.38
CA GLU A 138 10.44 2.90 42.12
C GLU A 138 9.30 3.12 41.10
N LEU A 139 9.40 2.49 39.93
CA LEU A 139 8.43 2.69 38.84
C LEU A 139 7.27 1.71 38.83
N LYS A 140 7.37 0.59 39.55
CA LYS A 140 6.29 -0.43 39.63
C LYS A 140 5.74 -0.81 38.26
N LEU A 141 6.63 -1.09 37.32
CA LEU A 141 6.27 -1.51 35.96
C LEU A 141 5.69 -2.92 36.00
N ASP A 142 4.75 -3.24 35.11
CA ASP A 142 4.32 -4.62 34.87
C ASP A 142 5.36 -5.40 34.04
N ALA A 143 5.15 -6.71 33.86
CA ALA A 143 6.10 -7.57 33.16
C ALA A 143 6.37 -7.13 31.70
N ALA A 144 5.31 -6.71 30.97
CA ALA A 144 5.44 -6.29 29.57
C ALA A 144 6.16 -4.93 29.46
N GLN A 145 5.88 -4.02 30.39
CA GLN A 145 6.57 -2.72 30.48
C GLN A 145 8.05 -2.89 30.84
N ARG A 146 8.38 -3.81 31.75
CA ARG A 146 9.78 -4.14 32.08
C ARG A 146 10.52 -4.69 30.87
N GLU A 147 9.95 -5.67 30.18
CA GLU A 147 10.52 -6.23 28.96
C GLU A 147 10.74 -5.16 27.89
N ALA A 148 9.72 -4.34 27.61
CA ALA A 148 9.82 -3.23 26.66
C ALA A 148 10.88 -2.18 27.05
N THR A 149 11.11 -2.00 28.35
CA THR A 149 12.11 -1.07 28.89
C THR A 149 13.53 -1.59 28.73
N VAL A 150 13.78 -2.89 28.95
CA VAL A 150 15.15 -3.43 28.93
C VAL A 150 15.58 -3.98 27.57
N ARG A 151 14.62 -4.34 26.71
CA ARG A 151 14.91 -4.88 25.36
C ARG A 151 15.82 -3.90 24.61
N ASP A 152 16.93 -4.41 24.10
CA ASP A 152 18.02 -3.58 23.58
C ASP A 152 18.30 -3.83 22.10
N ASP A 153 17.23 -4.04 21.35
CA ASP A 153 17.32 -4.13 19.90
C ASP A 153 17.59 -2.75 19.28
N GLU A 154 18.13 -2.74 18.06
CA GLU A 154 18.33 -1.52 17.28
C GLU A 154 16.98 -0.81 16.99
N ARG A 155 15.89 -1.59 16.88
CA ARG A 155 14.54 -1.10 16.59
C ARG A 155 13.51 -1.83 17.45
N ASN A 156 12.87 -1.10 18.35
CA ASN A 156 11.86 -1.66 19.25
C ASN A 156 10.49 -1.03 18.95
N LEU A 157 9.53 -1.86 18.52
CA LEU A 157 8.12 -1.47 18.35
C LEU A 157 7.32 -1.96 19.56
N VAL A 158 6.72 -1.03 20.31
CA VAL A 158 5.85 -1.35 21.45
C VAL A 158 4.41 -1.04 21.06
N VAL A 159 3.60 -2.08 20.88
CA VAL A 159 2.17 -1.96 20.59
C VAL A 159 1.39 -1.89 21.90
N ALA A 160 0.67 -0.80 22.13
CA ALA A 160 0.13 -0.50 23.45
C ALA A 160 -1.24 0.19 23.37
N ALA A 161 -2.25 -0.42 24.00
CA ALA A 161 -3.61 0.11 24.07
C ALA A 161 -3.68 1.46 24.82
N ALA A 162 -4.80 2.17 24.73
CA ALA A 162 -5.06 3.32 25.59
C ALA A 162 -4.99 2.90 27.07
N GLY A 163 -4.48 3.77 27.96
CA GLY A 163 -4.36 3.48 29.40
C GLY A 163 -3.25 2.51 29.82
N SER A 164 -2.55 1.83 28.90
CA SER A 164 -1.50 0.82 29.20
C SER A 164 -0.19 1.37 29.79
N GLY A 165 -0.11 2.66 30.13
CA GLY A 165 1.10 3.25 30.71
C GLY A 165 2.23 3.57 29.71
N LYS A 166 1.94 3.74 28.42
CA LYS A 166 2.92 4.10 27.36
C LYS A 166 3.98 5.13 27.79
N THR A 167 3.53 6.27 28.33
CA THR A 167 4.43 7.34 28.77
C THR A 167 5.33 6.89 29.91
N ARG A 168 4.81 6.08 30.84
CA ARG A 168 5.59 5.52 31.95
C ARG A 168 6.69 4.60 31.45
N THR A 169 6.39 3.74 30.48
CA THR A 169 7.39 2.85 29.85
C THR A 169 8.48 3.64 29.13
N LEU A 170 8.13 4.71 28.41
CA LEU A 170 9.12 5.56 27.73
C LEU A 170 10.05 6.26 28.71
N ILE A 171 9.50 6.82 29.80
CA ILE A 171 10.30 7.46 30.86
C ILE A 171 11.22 6.44 31.53
N ALA A 172 10.70 5.24 31.82
CA ALA A 172 11.50 4.14 32.34
C ALA A 172 12.65 3.79 31.41
N ARG A 173 12.42 3.75 30.08
CA ARG A 173 13.46 3.49 29.08
C ARG A 173 14.55 4.55 29.10
N VAL A 174 14.19 5.83 29.15
CA VAL A 174 15.18 6.92 29.26
C VAL A 174 16.05 6.72 30.51
N ARG A 175 15.41 6.47 31.66
CA ARG A 175 16.12 6.25 32.91
C ARG A 175 17.03 5.02 32.89
N TYR A 176 16.53 3.91 32.37
CA TYR A 176 17.29 2.67 32.21
C TYR A 176 18.52 2.87 31.31
N LEU A 177 18.38 3.57 30.18
CA LEU A 177 19.51 3.89 29.30
C LEU A 177 20.59 4.69 30.04
N MET A 178 20.19 5.67 30.86
CA MET A 178 21.14 6.44 31.67
C MET A 178 21.82 5.59 32.75
N GLU A 179 21.11 4.67 33.42
CA GLU A 179 21.72 3.73 34.37
C GLU A 179 22.75 2.81 33.69
N ARG A 180 22.55 2.51 32.40
CA ARG A 180 23.52 1.81 31.56
C ARG A 180 24.66 2.68 31.03
N GLY A 181 24.74 3.95 31.45
CA GLY A 181 25.82 4.86 31.09
C GLY A 181 25.62 5.58 29.75
N VAL A 182 24.44 5.53 29.15
CA VAL A 182 24.14 6.35 27.96
C VAL A 182 24.06 7.82 28.39
N ALA A 183 24.92 8.64 27.78
CA ALA A 183 24.91 10.09 28.01
C ALA A 183 23.53 10.68 27.68
N PRO A 184 22.94 11.53 28.54
CA PRO A 184 21.64 12.14 28.28
C PRO A 184 21.53 12.88 26.94
N THR A 185 22.64 13.50 26.51
CA THR A 185 22.77 14.18 25.22
C THR A 185 22.60 13.26 24.00
N ASN A 186 22.75 11.94 24.18
CA ASN A 186 22.51 10.93 23.15
C ASN A 186 21.07 10.40 23.14
N ILE A 187 20.17 10.94 23.98
CA ILE A 187 18.78 10.51 24.09
C ILE A 187 17.85 11.60 23.56
N LEU A 188 17.05 11.24 22.55
CA LEU A 188 16.02 12.08 21.95
C LEU A 188 14.64 11.43 22.12
N ALA A 189 13.71 12.16 22.73
CA ALA A 189 12.31 11.78 22.84
C ALA A 189 11.44 12.72 22.00
N ILE A 190 10.64 12.15 21.09
CA ILE A 190 9.75 12.91 20.20
C ILE A 190 8.30 12.62 20.59
N THR A 191 7.50 13.68 20.72
CA THR A 191 6.05 13.58 20.94
C THR A 191 5.26 14.31 19.84
N PHE A 192 3.94 14.08 19.79
CA PHE A 192 3.09 14.72 18.78
C PHE A 192 2.64 16.13 19.18
N THR A 193 2.46 16.39 20.48
CA THR A 193 1.91 17.66 20.97
C THR A 193 2.86 18.33 21.96
N ASN A 194 2.79 19.67 22.06
CA ASN A 194 3.56 20.42 23.05
C ASN A 194 3.18 19.99 24.48
N LYS A 195 1.89 19.79 24.75
CA LYS A 195 1.42 19.29 26.04
C LYS A 195 2.06 17.94 26.43
N ALA A 196 2.16 17.00 25.49
CA ALA A 196 2.81 15.71 25.76
C ALA A 196 4.33 15.85 25.96
N THR A 197 4.96 16.83 25.31
CA THR A 197 6.37 17.19 25.54
C THR A 197 6.55 17.69 26.97
N GLU A 198 5.78 18.70 27.38
CA GLU A 198 5.80 19.28 28.73
C GLU A 198 5.56 18.23 29.81
N GLU A 199 4.51 17.40 29.65
CA GLU A 199 4.22 16.31 30.60
C GLU A 199 5.36 15.28 30.70
N MET A 200 6.06 14.99 29.60
CA MET A 200 7.19 14.07 29.61
C MET A 200 8.43 14.69 30.27
N GLU A 201 8.73 15.96 29.97
CA GLU A 201 9.81 16.70 30.61
C GLU A 201 9.62 16.78 32.12
N ASP A 202 8.42 17.13 32.59
CA ASP A 202 8.12 17.25 34.02
C ASP A 202 8.34 15.93 34.74
N ARG A 203 7.89 14.82 34.15
CA ARG A 203 8.10 13.49 34.73
C ARG A 203 9.58 13.08 34.73
N LEU A 204 10.33 13.43 33.69
CA LEU A 204 11.78 13.19 33.65
C LEU A 204 12.50 14.01 34.72
N LYS A 205 12.16 15.29 34.88
CA LYS A 205 12.70 16.18 35.92
C LYS A 205 12.38 15.68 37.34
N GLN A 206 11.14 15.21 37.58
CA GLN A 206 10.75 14.58 38.84
C GLN A 206 11.60 13.34 39.17
N MET A 207 12.08 12.67 38.13
CA MET A 207 13.04 11.58 38.26
C MET A 207 14.48 12.06 38.17
N SER A 208 14.82 13.31 38.46
CA SER A 208 16.21 13.81 38.42
C SER A 208 16.95 13.52 37.09
N VAL A 209 16.22 13.41 35.98
CA VAL A 209 16.82 13.33 34.64
C VAL A 209 17.09 14.75 34.16
N PRO A 210 18.33 15.08 33.76
CA PRO A 210 18.60 16.36 33.13
C PRO A 210 17.88 16.40 31.77
N VAL A 211 17.02 17.38 31.60
CA VAL A 211 16.32 17.66 30.34
C VAL A 211 17.03 18.84 29.69
N ALA A 212 17.33 18.73 28.40
CA ALA A 212 18.02 19.79 27.68
C ALA A 212 17.18 21.07 27.59
N ASP A 213 17.78 22.22 27.86
CA ASP A 213 17.19 23.54 27.63
C ASP A 213 18.17 24.47 26.89
N GLN A 214 17.88 25.78 26.83
CA GLN A 214 18.72 26.73 26.08
C GLN A 214 20.14 26.92 26.66
N GLY A 215 20.45 26.39 27.84
CA GLY A 215 21.75 26.53 28.49
C GLY A 215 22.28 25.29 29.18
N SER A 216 21.60 24.15 29.08
CA SER A 216 21.99 22.91 29.77
C SER A 216 21.88 21.68 28.88
N ASP A 217 22.90 20.83 28.97
CA ASP A 217 22.93 19.53 28.33
C ASP A 217 22.01 18.55 29.05
N GLY A 218 21.28 17.75 28.28
CA GLY A 218 20.33 16.78 28.82
C GLY A 218 19.63 15.97 27.75
N VAL A 219 18.62 15.22 28.18
CA VAL A 219 17.72 14.51 27.27
C VAL A 219 16.92 15.53 26.49
N THR A 220 16.97 15.44 25.16
CA THR A 220 16.15 16.30 24.31
C THR A 220 14.74 15.74 24.23
N VAL A 221 13.75 16.46 24.75
CA VAL A 221 12.33 16.15 24.57
C VAL A 221 11.74 17.22 23.67
N SER A 222 11.04 16.85 22.60
CA SER A 222 10.49 17.83 21.66
C SER A 222 9.35 17.28 20.82
N THR A 223 8.59 18.16 20.18
CA THR A 223 7.79 17.76 19.02
C THR A 223 8.68 17.65 17.77
N LEU A 224 8.19 16.93 16.75
CA LEU A 224 8.90 16.82 15.48
C LEU A 224 9.16 18.21 14.85
N HIS A 225 8.17 19.12 14.94
CA HIS A 225 8.28 20.48 14.44
C HIS A 225 9.34 21.30 15.20
N ALA A 226 9.37 21.22 16.53
CA ALA A 226 10.36 21.92 17.34
C ALA A 226 11.78 21.42 17.05
N LEU A 227 11.95 20.10 16.89
CA LEU A 227 13.22 19.50 16.48
C LEU A 227 13.65 20.00 15.10
N GLY A 228 12.75 19.97 14.12
CA GLY A 228 13.01 20.46 12.76
C GLY A 228 13.44 21.92 12.74
N LYS A 229 12.75 22.78 13.49
CA LYS A 229 13.12 24.20 13.66
C LYS A 229 14.54 24.33 14.19
N ARG A 230 14.92 23.58 15.24
CA ARG A 230 16.26 23.61 15.84
C ARG A 230 17.34 23.19 14.84
N ILE A 231 17.10 22.13 14.08
CA ILE A 231 18.04 21.64 13.05
C ILE A 231 18.24 22.70 11.96
N VAL A 232 17.16 23.31 11.46
CA VAL A 232 17.23 24.36 10.43
C VAL A 232 17.94 25.60 10.97
N GLN A 233 17.64 26.03 12.21
CA GLN A 233 18.32 27.16 12.83
C GLN A 233 19.83 26.94 13.01
N ALA A 234 20.26 25.69 13.25
CA ALA A 234 21.68 25.36 13.35
C ALA A 234 22.39 25.37 11.98
N ALA A 235 21.66 25.10 10.89
CA ALA A 235 22.22 25.01 9.54
C ALA A 235 22.09 26.31 8.71
N THR A 236 21.13 27.18 9.05
CA THR A 236 20.79 28.36 8.25
C THR A 236 21.20 29.65 8.97
N PRO A 237 22.04 30.50 8.35
CA PRO A 237 22.37 31.81 8.92
C PRO A 237 21.18 32.77 8.78
N GLY A 238 20.88 33.51 9.86
CA GLY A 238 19.88 34.57 9.87
C GLY A 238 18.54 34.18 10.52
N PRO A 239 17.59 35.12 10.58
CA PRO A 239 16.31 34.90 11.24
C PRO A 239 15.46 33.89 10.46
N LEU A 240 14.96 32.87 11.16
CA LEU A 240 14.03 31.89 10.62
C LEU A 240 12.59 32.28 10.98
N SER A 241 11.76 32.50 9.97
CA SER A 241 10.30 32.64 10.13
C SER A 241 9.60 31.37 9.67
N ILE A 242 8.58 30.95 10.42
CA ILE A 242 7.68 29.86 10.01
C ILE A 242 6.44 30.52 9.42
N ALA A 243 6.12 30.20 8.17
CA ALA A 243 4.90 30.66 7.52
C ALA A 243 3.68 30.16 8.29
N ASP A 244 2.83 31.09 8.71
CA ASP A 244 1.54 30.75 9.27
C ASP A 244 0.50 30.55 8.16
N GLU A 245 -0.71 30.16 8.55
CA GLU A 245 -1.81 29.94 7.62
C GLU A 245 -2.20 31.23 6.88
N HIS A 246 -2.14 32.38 7.56
CA HIS A 246 -2.48 33.67 6.96
C HIS A 246 -1.51 34.06 5.85
N TRP A 247 -0.21 33.92 6.10
CA TRP A 247 0.86 34.14 5.13
C TRP A 247 0.74 33.16 3.98
N THR A 248 0.50 31.88 4.27
CA THR A 248 0.33 30.84 3.26
C THR A 248 -0.87 31.13 2.36
N ASN A 249 -2.01 31.50 2.93
CA ASN A 249 -3.20 31.90 2.19
C ASN A 249 -2.96 33.16 1.36
N SER A 250 -2.21 34.12 1.89
CA SER A 250 -1.84 35.35 1.16
C SER A 250 -0.92 35.05 -0.03
N LEU A 251 0.06 34.17 0.16
CA LEU A 251 0.95 33.69 -0.90
C LEU A 251 0.14 32.99 -2.00
N VAL A 252 -0.69 32.01 -1.61
CA VAL A 252 -1.52 31.26 -2.56
C VAL A 252 -2.47 32.21 -3.29
N ALA A 253 -3.14 33.13 -2.60
CA ALA A 253 -4.03 34.10 -3.23
C ALA A 253 -3.29 35.03 -4.21
N GLY A 254 -2.06 35.43 -3.90
CA GLY A 254 -1.19 36.18 -4.82
C GLY A 254 -0.88 35.38 -6.09
N VAL A 255 -0.43 34.14 -5.92
CA VAL A 255 -0.11 33.22 -7.02
C VAL A 255 -1.34 32.95 -7.90
N LEU A 256 -2.51 32.75 -7.30
CA LEU A 256 -3.77 32.56 -8.05
C LEU A 256 -4.22 33.84 -8.78
N ARG A 257 -3.98 35.02 -8.20
CA ARG A 257 -4.25 36.30 -8.88
C ARG A 257 -3.36 36.46 -10.11
N ASP A 258 -2.07 36.15 -9.99
CA ASP A 258 -1.12 36.20 -11.10
C ASP A 258 -1.53 35.25 -12.24
N ALA A 259 -1.98 34.04 -11.89
CA ALA A 259 -2.53 33.08 -12.85
C ALA A 259 -3.78 33.63 -13.56
N ARG A 260 -4.71 34.27 -12.83
CA ARG A 260 -5.91 34.89 -13.40
C ARG A 260 -5.58 36.06 -14.35
N GLU A 261 -4.53 36.80 -14.05
CA GLU A 261 -4.08 37.92 -14.88
C GLU A 261 -3.20 37.47 -16.07
N GLY A 262 -3.08 36.16 -16.31
CA GLY A 262 -2.36 35.59 -17.45
C GLY A 262 -0.84 35.64 -17.32
N ARG A 263 -0.30 35.96 -16.14
CA ARG A 263 1.15 35.97 -15.89
C ARG A 263 1.78 34.58 -15.82
N ASP A 264 0.96 33.57 -15.54
CA ASP A 264 1.33 32.15 -15.59
C ASP A 264 0.25 31.37 -16.36
N LEU A 265 0.49 31.13 -17.65
CA LEU A 265 -0.46 30.46 -18.55
C LEU A 265 -0.77 29.03 -18.13
N GLN A 266 0.22 28.30 -17.58
CA GLN A 266 0.04 26.92 -17.15
C GLN A 266 -0.86 26.88 -15.91
N LEU A 267 -0.59 27.73 -14.93
CA LEU A 267 -1.40 27.80 -13.72
C LEU A 267 -2.79 28.39 -13.99
N SER A 268 -2.91 29.32 -14.94
CA SER A 268 -4.20 29.88 -15.37
C SER A 268 -5.15 28.79 -15.89
N ASN A 269 -4.64 27.92 -16.77
CA ASN A 269 -5.41 26.78 -17.31
C ASN A 269 -5.80 25.80 -16.21
N LEU A 270 -4.89 25.49 -15.27
CA LEU A 270 -5.20 24.62 -14.14
C LEU A 270 -6.25 25.24 -13.22
N TYR A 271 -6.18 26.54 -12.95
CA TYR A 271 -7.12 27.25 -12.09
C TYR A 271 -8.52 27.32 -12.71
N VAL A 272 -8.63 27.63 -14.00
CA VAL A 272 -9.90 27.60 -14.74
C VAL A 272 -10.50 26.20 -14.74
N ASN A 273 -9.69 25.17 -15.05
CA ASN A 273 -10.13 23.78 -15.00
C ASN A 273 -10.59 23.37 -13.60
N ALA A 274 -9.88 23.78 -12.55
CA ALA A 274 -10.27 23.51 -11.17
C ALA A 274 -11.63 24.17 -10.87
N ILE A 275 -11.82 25.47 -11.12
CA ILE A 275 -13.12 26.13 -10.88
C ILE A 275 -14.25 25.43 -11.63
N LEU A 276 -14.04 25.09 -12.89
CA LEU A 276 -15.07 24.47 -13.74
C LEU A 276 -15.44 23.05 -13.28
N ASN A 277 -14.53 22.33 -12.63
CA ASN A 277 -14.71 20.92 -12.29
C ASN A 277 -14.90 20.66 -10.78
N PHE A 278 -14.46 21.56 -9.89
CA PHE A 278 -14.47 21.34 -8.43
C PHE A 278 -15.86 21.54 -7.78
N HIS A 279 -16.85 22.07 -8.51
CA HIS A 279 -18.19 22.34 -7.99
C HIS A 279 -19.21 21.19 -8.16
N ARG A 280 -18.79 19.95 -8.47
CA ARG A 280 -19.73 18.89 -8.90
C ARG A 280 -19.65 17.53 -8.18
N ASP A 281 -19.22 17.49 -6.91
CA ASP A 281 -19.37 16.28 -6.06
C ASP A 281 -20.84 15.83 -5.88
N LEU A 282 -21.83 16.68 -6.22
CA LEU A 282 -23.25 16.33 -6.21
C LEU A 282 -23.70 15.57 -7.48
N ASP A 283 -22.91 15.56 -8.56
CA ASP A 283 -23.27 14.89 -9.82
C ASP A 283 -22.82 13.41 -9.85
N GLU A 284 -21.88 12.99 -8.99
CA GLU A 284 -21.29 11.63 -9.02
C GLU A 284 -22.05 10.59 -8.17
N ARG A 285 -23.19 10.96 -7.56
CA ARG A 285 -24.06 10.03 -6.80
C ARG A 285 -25.33 9.63 -7.55
N THR A 286 -25.31 9.56 -8.88
CA THR A 286 -26.48 9.12 -9.64
C THR A 286 -26.35 7.64 -10.07
N PRO A 287 -27.27 6.74 -9.69
CA PRO A 287 -27.29 5.38 -10.20
C PRO A 287 -27.58 5.34 -11.72
N ALA A 288 -27.17 4.27 -12.37
CA ALA A 288 -27.37 4.05 -13.80
C ALA A 288 -28.86 4.16 -14.21
N LEU A 289 -29.12 5.04 -15.20
CA LEU A 289 -30.22 5.16 -16.16
C LEU A 289 -31.55 4.44 -15.81
N GLY A 290 -32.69 5.17 -15.88
CA GLY A 290 -34.03 4.54 -15.88
C GLY A 290 -35.17 5.30 -15.20
N VAL A 291 -34.93 6.51 -14.69
CA VAL A 291 -35.97 7.40 -14.14
C VAL A 291 -35.82 8.73 -14.89
N ASP A 292 -36.91 9.47 -15.15
CA ASP A 292 -36.85 10.79 -15.81
C ASP A 292 -35.90 11.73 -15.03
N LEU A 293 -34.65 11.80 -15.49
CA LEU A 293 -33.58 12.59 -14.89
C LEU A 293 -33.33 13.80 -15.77
N THR A 294 -33.39 14.99 -15.18
CA THR A 294 -32.94 16.23 -15.81
C THR A 294 -31.54 16.58 -15.35
N TYR A 295 -30.70 17.07 -16.25
CA TYR A 295 -29.34 17.51 -16.00
C TYR A 295 -29.23 19.01 -16.20
N ARG A 296 -28.40 19.70 -15.41
CA ARG A 296 -28.24 21.16 -15.53
C ARG A 296 -26.98 21.54 -16.30
N THR A 297 -27.12 22.31 -17.38
CA THR A 297 -25.99 22.83 -18.17
C THR A 297 -25.29 23.98 -17.44
N ARG A 298 -24.09 24.35 -17.88
CA ARG A 298 -23.33 25.54 -17.43
C ARG A 298 -24.09 26.85 -17.69
N ARG A 299 -25.02 26.85 -18.65
CA ARG A 299 -25.95 27.98 -18.93
C ARG A 299 -27.18 27.97 -18.01
N GLY A 300 -27.35 26.94 -17.18
CA GLY A 300 -28.43 26.80 -16.22
C GLY A 300 -29.70 26.14 -16.78
N GLU A 301 -29.66 25.62 -18.01
CA GLU A 301 -30.77 24.92 -18.66
C GLU A 301 -30.91 23.48 -18.15
N GLU A 302 -32.13 22.95 -18.14
CA GLU A 302 -32.40 21.55 -17.86
C GLU A 302 -32.45 20.74 -19.16
N VAL A 303 -31.64 19.68 -19.26
CA VAL A 303 -31.56 18.79 -20.43
C VAL A 303 -31.81 17.33 -20.02
N ARG A 304 -32.21 16.48 -20.98
CA ARG A 304 -32.74 15.13 -20.68
C ARG A 304 -31.67 14.04 -20.59
N SER A 305 -30.45 14.34 -21.01
CA SER A 305 -29.35 13.38 -20.95
C SER A 305 -28.00 14.02 -20.60
N ILE A 306 -27.10 13.21 -20.04
CA ILE A 306 -25.72 13.61 -19.76
C ILE A 306 -24.98 14.00 -21.05
N GLY A 307 -25.31 13.34 -22.19
CA GLY A 307 -24.74 13.66 -23.49
C GLY A 307 -25.20 15.01 -24.01
N GLU A 308 -26.49 15.32 -23.90
CA GLU A 308 -27.01 16.68 -24.17
C GLU A 308 -26.32 17.72 -23.30
N ARG A 309 -26.05 17.43 -22.01
CA ARG A 309 -25.32 18.36 -21.13
C ARG A 309 -23.91 18.61 -21.65
N ILE A 310 -23.19 17.57 -22.06
CA ILE A 310 -21.83 17.69 -22.61
C ILE A 310 -21.85 18.55 -23.88
N ILE A 311 -22.77 18.28 -24.80
CA ILE A 311 -22.92 19.06 -26.04
C ILE A 311 -23.27 20.52 -25.72
N ALA A 312 -24.22 20.78 -24.83
CA ALA A 312 -24.60 22.12 -24.41
C ALA A 312 -23.42 22.89 -23.79
N ASP A 313 -22.68 22.25 -22.89
CA ASP A 313 -21.51 22.84 -22.22
C ASP A 313 -20.36 23.09 -23.22
N PHE A 314 -20.19 22.20 -24.22
CA PHE A 314 -19.24 22.39 -25.31
C PHE A 314 -19.61 23.60 -26.17
N LEU A 315 -20.85 23.66 -26.66
CA LEU A 315 -21.33 24.80 -27.46
C LEU A 315 -21.17 26.12 -26.70
N LEU A 316 -21.47 26.13 -25.40
CA LEU A 316 -21.27 27.30 -24.54
C LEU A 316 -19.78 27.69 -24.45
N THR A 317 -18.91 26.72 -24.17
CA THR A 317 -17.47 26.97 -24.00
C THR A 317 -16.82 27.47 -25.29
N HIS A 318 -17.32 27.03 -26.45
CA HIS A 318 -16.90 27.48 -27.77
C HIS A 318 -17.67 28.69 -28.32
N GLN A 319 -18.53 29.32 -27.50
CA GLN A 319 -19.32 30.50 -27.86
C GLN A 319 -20.21 30.30 -29.10
N VAL A 320 -20.68 29.08 -29.34
CA VAL A 320 -21.60 28.76 -30.44
C VAL A 320 -23.03 29.00 -29.97
N PRO A 321 -23.76 30.00 -30.51
CA PRO A 321 -25.11 30.31 -30.06
C PRO A 321 -26.10 29.22 -30.51
N TYR A 322 -26.87 28.69 -29.55
CA TYR A 322 -27.84 27.62 -29.80
C TYR A 322 -29.12 27.79 -28.99
N LYS A 323 -30.20 27.16 -29.48
CA LYS A 323 -31.48 26.99 -28.78
C LYS A 323 -31.76 25.50 -28.55
N TYR A 324 -32.04 25.13 -27.29
CA TYR A 324 -32.41 23.77 -26.89
C TYR A 324 -33.88 23.48 -27.22
N GLU A 325 -34.18 22.28 -27.73
CA GLU A 325 -35.52 21.79 -28.12
C GLU A 325 -36.38 22.82 -28.90
N ALA A 326 -35.78 23.51 -29.86
CA ALA A 326 -36.50 24.47 -30.69
C ALA A 326 -37.53 23.76 -31.59
N THR A 327 -38.75 24.29 -31.68
CA THR A 327 -39.76 23.73 -32.59
C THR A 327 -39.33 23.83 -34.06
N ALA A 328 -39.22 22.69 -34.74
CA ALA A 328 -38.92 22.61 -36.16
C ALA A 328 -40.20 22.78 -37.00
N SER A 329 -40.61 24.04 -37.25
CA SER A 329 -41.79 24.35 -38.07
C SER A 329 -41.72 23.85 -39.52
N TRP A 330 -40.53 23.48 -39.99
CA TRP A 330 -40.25 22.96 -41.33
C TRP A 330 -40.50 21.44 -41.46
N ALA A 331 -40.61 20.72 -40.35
CA ALA A 331 -40.84 19.28 -40.35
C ALA A 331 -42.32 18.94 -40.59
N GLN A 332 -42.59 18.01 -41.49
CA GLN A 332 -43.95 17.57 -41.78
C GLN A 332 -44.34 16.43 -40.82
N VAL A 333 -45.18 16.78 -39.86
CA VAL A 333 -45.68 15.84 -38.85
C VAL A 333 -47.06 15.34 -39.27
N GLY A 334 -47.22 14.03 -39.50
CA GLY A 334 -48.50 13.42 -39.86
C GLY A 334 -49.52 13.44 -38.71
N ALA A 335 -50.80 13.20 -39.02
CA ALA A 335 -51.87 13.15 -38.03
C ALA A 335 -51.54 12.15 -36.89
N GLY A 336 -51.43 12.63 -35.65
CA GLY A 336 -51.15 11.82 -34.46
C GLY A 336 -49.72 11.88 -33.89
N ARG A 337 -48.82 12.73 -34.42
CA ARG A 337 -47.50 13.00 -33.82
C ARG A 337 -47.40 14.44 -33.28
N SER A 338 -46.65 14.62 -32.20
CA SER A 338 -46.29 15.95 -31.67
C SER A 338 -45.29 16.66 -32.58
N ALA A 339 -45.20 17.99 -32.43
CA ALA A 339 -44.23 18.79 -33.17
C ALA A 339 -42.81 18.23 -32.98
N TYR A 340 -41.97 18.35 -34.02
CA TYR A 340 -40.59 17.89 -33.94
C TYR A 340 -39.71 18.96 -33.28
N HIS A 341 -38.89 18.53 -32.34
CA HIS A 341 -37.92 19.36 -31.62
C HIS A 341 -36.56 18.66 -31.73
N PRO A 342 -35.61 19.16 -32.54
CA PRO A 342 -34.22 18.73 -32.48
C PRO A 342 -33.62 19.12 -31.12
N ASP A 343 -32.70 18.31 -30.60
CA ASP A 343 -32.11 18.56 -29.28
C ASP A 343 -31.45 19.94 -29.23
N PHE A 344 -30.69 20.32 -30.25
CA PHE A 344 -30.14 21.67 -30.39
C PHE A 344 -30.32 22.23 -31.79
N THR A 345 -30.60 23.53 -31.89
CA THR A 345 -30.58 24.29 -33.15
C THR A 345 -29.54 25.41 -33.04
N LEU A 346 -28.54 25.40 -33.92
CA LEU A 346 -27.49 26.42 -33.99
C LEU A 346 -28.04 27.68 -34.66
N LEU A 347 -27.93 28.83 -33.99
CA LEU A 347 -28.59 30.07 -34.43
C LEU A 347 -27.93 30.67 -35.68
N ASP A 348 -26.61 30.56 -35.82
CA ASP A 348 -25.88 31.19 -36.92
C ASP A 348 -26.04 30.45 -38.25
N THR A 349 -26.14 29.13 -38.21
CA THR A 349 -26.17 28.27 -39.41
C THR A 349 -27.54 27.65 -39.67
N GLY A 350 -28.40 27.59 -38.66
CA GLY A 350 -29.65 26.84 -38.70
C GLY A 350 -29.46 25.32 -38.75
N ALA A 351 -28.23 24.81 -38.55
CA ALA A 351 -27.96 23.39 -38.41
C ALA A 351 -28.55 22.86 -37.10
N CYS A 352 -29.00 21.62 -37.11
CA CYS A 352 -29.57 20.97 -35.93
C CYS A 352 -28.66 19.83 -35.47
N ILE A 353 -28.63 19.59 -34.16
CA ILE A 353 -27.91 18.50 -33.52
C ILE A 353 -28.93 17.54 -32.89
N GLU A 354 -28.71 16.25 -33.09
CA GLU A 354 -29.42 15.16 -32.41
C GLU A 354 -28.42 14.28 -31.65
N TYR A 355 -28.76 13.94 -30.41
CA TYR A 355 -28.02 13.01 -29.57
C TYR A 355 -28.78 11.69 -29.44
N TRP A 356 -28.23 10.62 -30.01
CA TRP A 356 -28.86 9.32 -30.06
C TRP A 356 -28.43 8.43 -28.90
N GLY A 357 -29.40 7.95 -28.12
CA GLY A 357 -29.19 7.05 -27.00
C GLY A 357 -28.90 5.60 -27.41
N VAL A 358 -28.06 5.35 -28.41
CA VAL A 358 -27.77 4.01 -28.95
C VAL A 358 -26.32 3.59 -28.76
N ASP A 359 -26.10 2.28 -28.65
CA ASP A 359 -24.76 1.66 -28.71
C ASP A 359 -24.23 1.54 -30.16
N ARG A 360 -23.00 1.03 -30.34
CA ARG A 360 -22.39 0.82 -31.67
C ARG A 360 -23.18 -0.14 -32.57
N ALA A 361 -23.99 -1.02 -32.00
CA ALA A 361 -24.85 -1.93 -32.74
C ALA A 361 -26.24 -1.31 -33.04
N GLY A 362 -26.48 -0.05 -32.64
CA GLY A 362 -27.73 0.67 -32.85
C GLY A 362 -28.83 0.31 -31.85
N ASN A 363 -28.50 -0.35 -30.74
CA ASN A 363 -29.48 -0.75 -29.73
C ASN A 363 -29.64 0.34 -28.66
N VAL A 364 -30.88 0.54 -28.23
CA VAL A 364 -31.19 1.35 -27.05
C VAL A 364 -31.02 0.52 -25.77
N PRO A 365 -30.81 1.16 -24.60
CA PRO A 365 -30.75 0.47 -23.32
C PRO A 365 -32.00 -0.38 -23.03
N GLY A 366 -31.81 -1.59 -22.47
CA GLY A 366 -32.90 -2.55 -22.23
C GLY A 366 -33.94 -2.13 -21.16
N ASN A 367 -33.69 -1.05 -20.44
CA ASN A 367 -34.59 -0.44 -19.46
C ASN A 367 -35.48 0.67 -20.05
N TRP A 368 -35.36 0.96 -21.35
CA TRP A 368 -36.20 1.94 -22.02
C TRP A 368 -37.57 1.35 -22.36
N SER A 369 -38.60 2.20 -22.33
CA SER A 369 -39.97 1.83 -22.74
C SER A 369 -40.10 1.65 -24.26
N THR A 370 -39.16 2.18 -25.04
CA THR A 370 -39.13 2.10 -26.51
C THR A 370 -38.20 0.98 -26.97
N SER A 371 -38.65 0.13 -27.89
CA SER A 371 -37.81 -0.92 -28.47
C SER A 371 -36.73 -0.35 -29.39
N SER A 372 -35.57 -1.02 -29.54
CA SER A 372 -34.52 -0.60 -30.49
C SER A 372 -35.06 -0.44 -31.91
N THR A 373 -35.98 -1.33 -32.32
CA THR A 373 -36.61 -1.30 -33.64
C THR A 373 -37.45 -0.04 -33.84
N ASP A 374 -38.25 0.35 -32.85
CA ASP A 374 -39.11 1.53 -32.94
C ASP A 374 -38.32 2.82 -32.78
N TYR A 375 -37.29 2.83 -31.94
CA TYR A 375 -36.34 3.94 -31.84
C TYR A 375 -35.62 4.18 -33.17
N GLY A 376 -35.15 3.11 -33.82
CA GLY A 376 -34.53 3.15 -35.15
C GLY A 376 -35.45 3.70 -36.23
N LYS A 377 -36.75 3.36 -36.22
CA LYS A 377 -37.75 3.98 -37.11
C LYS A 377 -37.89 5.49 -36.86
N GLY A 378 -37.83 5.91 -35.60
CA GLY A 378 -37.84 7.33 -35.22
C GLY A 378 -36.62 8.09 -35.77
N MET A 379 -35.42 7.53 -35.61
CA MET A 379 -34.18 8.09 -36.16
C MET A 379 -34.25 8.21 -37.69
N ALA A 380 -34.69 7.14 -38.38
CA ALA A 380 -34.82 7.12 -39.83
C ALA A 380 -35.82 8.17 -40.33
N TRP A 381 -36.95 8.34 -39.63
CA TRP A 381 -37.92 9.39 -39.94
C TRP A 381 -37.32 10.79 -39.79
N LYS A 382 -36.64 11.08 -38.67
CA LYS A 382 -35.97 12.37 -38.45
C LYS A 382 -34.97 12.67 -39.57
N ARG A 383 -34.08 11.72 -39.89
CA ARG A 383 -33.12 11.83 -41.02
C ARG A 383 -33.80 12.08 -42.37
N GLY A 384 -34.95 11.45 -42.60
CA GLY A 384 -35.77 11.67 -43.79
C GLY A 384 -36.27 13.10 -43.91
N GLU A 385 -36.72 13.71 -42.81
CA GLU A 385 -37.18 15.11 -42.79
C GLU A 385 -36.04 16.09 -43.11
N PHE A 386 -34.83 15.87 -42.58
CA PHE A 386 -33.66 16.69 -42.94
C PHE A 386 -33.27 16.54 -44.40
N SER A 387 -33.29 15.31 -44.93
CA SER A 387 -32.98 15.03 -46.34
C SER A 387 -33.98 15.69 -47.28
N ARG A 388 -35.28 15.66 -46.95
CA ARG A 388 -36.36 16.28 -47.73
C ARG A 388 -36.26 17.80 -47.76
N THR A 389 -35.84 18.42 -46.66
CA THR A 389 -35.85 19.88 -46.47
C THR A 389 -34.50 20.52 -46.80
N GLY A 390 -33.46 19.73 -47.03
CA GLY A 390 -32.10 20.21 -47.27
C GLY A 390 -31.44 20.84 -46.04
N LYS A 391 -31.98 20.61 -44.84
CA LYS A 391 -31.43 21.11 -43.58
C LYS A 391 -30.23 20.27 -43.14
N LYS A 392 -29.23 20.90 -42.51
CA LYS A 392 -28.05 20.20 -42.00
C LYS A 392 -28.36 19.55 -40.64
N LEU A 393 -28.15 18.25 -40.56
CA LEU A 393 -28.19 17.46 -39.32
C LEU A 393 -26.77 17.07 -38.91
N ILE A 394 -26.47 17.24 -37.63
CA ILE A 394 -25.26 16.76 -36.96
C ILE A 394 -25.73 15.72 -35.94
N GLU A 395 -25.08 14.57 -35.92
CA GLU A 395 -25.50 13.43 -35.11
C GLU A 395 -24.39 13.05 -34.15
N PHE A 396 -24.74 12.89 -32.88
CA PHE A 396 -23.87 12.33 -31.85
C PHE A 396 -24.54 11.10 -31.24
N TYR A 397 -23.74 10.23 -30.64
CA TYR A 397 -24.21 8.94 -30.15
C TYR A 397 -23.71 8.66 -28.72
N ASP A 398 -24.52 7.96 -27.92
CA ASP A 398 -24.14 7.66 -26.53
C ASP A 398 -22.91 6.75 -26.41
N TYR A 399 -22.59 5.94 -27.44
CA TYR A 399 -21.35 5.19 -27.46
C TYR A 399 -20.10 6.10 -27.52
N GLU A 400 -20.15 7.22 -28.24
CA GLU A 400 -19.03 8.19 -28.33
C GLU A 400 -18.74 8.79 -26.96
N ARG A 401 -19.79 9.05 -26.17
CA ARG A 401 -19.65 9.52 -24.80
C ARG A 401 -19.02 8.46 -23.90
N ARG A 402 -19.50 7.22 -23.95
CA ARG A 402 -18.99 6.12 -23.12
C ARG A 402 -17.53 5.79 -23.44
N GLU A 403 -17.13 6.00 -24.68
CA GLU A 403 -15.78 5.77 -25.17
C GLU A 403 -14.87 7.00 -25.03
N GLY A 404 -15.41 8.14 -24.62
CA GLY A 404 -14.65 9.38 -24.37
C GLY A 404 -14.31 10.18 -25.62
N THR A 405 -14.90 9.86 -26.78
CA THR A 405 -14.62 10.51 -28.08
C THR A 405 -15.65 11.58 -28.45
N LEU A 406 -16.67 11.83 -27.61
CA LEU A 406 -17.72 12.81 -27.90
C LEU A 406 -17.19 14.26 -27.95
N GLU A 407 -16.12 14.55 -27.21
CA GLU A 407 -15.52 15.88 -27.11
C GLU A 407 -14.34 16.10 -28.08
N GLU A 408 -13.90 15.05 -28.80
CA GLU A 408 -12.86 15.08 -29.83
C GLU A 408 -13.42 15.53 -31.18
#